data_AF-A0AAI8VRV9-F1
#
_entry.id   AF-A0AAI8VRV9-F1
#
_cell.length_a   1.000
_cell.length_b   1.000
_cell.length_c   1.000
_cell.angle_alpha   90.00
_cell.angle_beta   90.00
_cell.angle_gamma   90.00
#
_symmetry.space_group_name_H-M   'P 1'
#
loop_
_entity.id
_entity.type
_entity.pdbx_description
1 polymer ?
#
loop_
_entity_poly.entity_id
_entity_poly.type
_entity_poly.pdbx_seq_one_letter_code
_entity_poly.pdbx_strand_id
1 'polypeptide(L)'
;MAASPSVPHTGLGLLGMTWRPQVTPDEQAFAAMKAAVECGATYWSSSSVYGMPPSQSPPKYPEDAPKVTLFIRACRDAATASPTCTRDGVRASWAECESFLGGVKKIDCFRPARIDPKVPVEETIGALKELQDEGKIGSIGLSEVRAETIRKASAVCPIRFAEIEFSL
;
A
#
# COMPACT_ATOMS: atom_id res chain seq x y z
N MET A 1 5.94 12.45 23.59
CA MET A 1 5.72 11.49 22.50
C MET A 1 4.23 11.24 22.41
N ALA A 2 3.59 11.49 21.27
CA ALA A 2 2.18 11.12 21.09
C ALA A 2 2.03 9.60 21.24
N ALA A 3 0.97 9.14 21.91
CA ALA A 3 0.68 7.72 22.03
C ALA A 3 0.61 7.11 20.62
N SER A 4 1.26 5.96 20.42
CA SER A 4 1.11 5.24 19.16
C SER A 4 -0.36 4.83 19.02
N PRO A 5 -1.01 5.04 17.85
CA PRO A 5 -2.38 4.62 17.66
C PRO A 5 -2.52 3.12 17.91
N SER A 6 -3.64 2.69 18.51
CA SER A 6 -3.90 1.27 18.73
C SER A 6 -3.97 0.55 17.38
N VAL A 7 -3.23 -0.55 17.25
CA VAL A 7 -3.25 -1.39 16.05
C VAL A 7 -4.44 -2.34 16.16
N PRO A 8 -5.30 -2.46 15.13
CA PRO A 8 -6.41 -3.40 15.17
C PRO A 8 -5.88 -4.85 15.14
N HIS A 9 -6.60 -5.77 15.82
CA HIS A 9 -6.26 -7.20 15.81
C HIS A 9 -6.40 -7.85 14.43
N THR A 10 -7.22 -7.27 13.55
CA THR A 10 -7.49 -7.79 12.21
C THR A 10 -7.54 -6.63 11.22
N GLY A 11 -7.00 -6.85 10.03
CA GLY A 11 -7.11 -5.94 8.89
C GLY A 11 -7.88 -6.58 7.73
N LEU A 12 -8.10 -5.80 6.67
CA LEU A 12 -8.76 -6.27 5.45
C LEU A 12 -7.76 -6.29 4.28
N GLY A 13 -7.58 -7.45 3.66
CA GLY A 13 -6.87 -7.56 2.39
C GLY A 13 -7.82 -7.38 1.21
N LEU A 14 -7.50 -6.49 0.27
CA LEU A 14 -8.38 -6.13 -0.85
C LEU A 14 -8.13 -6.94 -2.13
N LEU A 15 -7.12 -7.83 -2.13
CA LEU A 15 -6.72 -8.61 -3.32
C LEU A 15 -7.89 -9.36 -3.95
N GLY A 16 -8.69 -10.05 -3.13
CA GLY A 16 -9.78 -10.89 -3.60
C GLY A 16 -10.91 -10.14 -4.30
N MET A 17 -10.97 -8.81 -4.16
CA MET A 17 -12.03 -7.99 -4.75
C MET A 17 -11.86 -7.87 -6.27
N THR A 18 -10.63 -7.60 -6.74
CA THR A 18 -10.38 -7.23 -8.15
C THR A 18 -9.38 -8.13 -8.87
N TRP A 19 -8.57 -8.93 -8.17
CA TRP A 19 -7.51 -9.73 -8.80
C TRP A 19 -7.98 -11.04 -9.46
N ARG A 20 -9.13 -11.57 -9.05
CA ARG A 20 -9.63 -12.87 -9.53
C ARG A 20 -10.29 -12.73 -10.91
N PRO A 21 -10.30 -13.79 -11.76
CA PRO A 21 -10.97 -13.76 -13.06
C PRO A 21 -12.46 -13.37 -12.97
N GLN A 22 -13.15 -13.86 -11.94
CA GLN A 22 -14.48 -13.39 -11.58
C GLN A 22 -14.33 -12.31 -10.51
N VAL A 23 -14.48 -11.06 -10.93
CA VAL A 23 -14.41 -9.89 -10.05
C VAL A 23 -15.60 -9.90 -9.10
N THR A 24 -15.36 -9.53 -7.84
CA THR A 24 -16.42 -9.37 -6.85
C THR A 24 -17.30 -8.19 -7.25
N PRO A 25 -18.63 -8.34 -7.40
CA PRO A 25 -19.50 -7.22 -7.72
C PRO A 25 -19.35 -6.07 -6.72
N ASP A 26 -19.37 -4.83 -7.21
CA ASP A 26 -19.17 -3.62 -6.40
C ASP A 26 -20.04 -3.59 -5.14
N GLU A 27 -21.33 -3.91 -5.27
CA GLU A 27 -22.25 -3.95 -4.13
C GLU A 27 -21.80 -4.92 -3.02
N GLN A 28 -21.24 -6.08 -3.39
CA GLN A 28 -20.72 -7.06 -2.45
C GLN A 28 -19.38 -6.60 -1.86
N ALA A 29 -18.49 -6.03 -2.67
CA ALA A 29 -17.21 -5.49 -2.20
C ALA A 29 -17.43 -4.34 -1.21
N PHE A 30 -18.33 -3.41 -1.53
CA PHE A 30 -18.68 -2.30 -0.67
C PHE A 30 -19.34 -2.74 0.64
N ALA A 31 -20.23 -3.73 0.61
CA ALA A 31 -20.81 -4.30 1.83
C ALA A 31 -19.73 -4.92 2.74
N ALA A 32 -18.78 -5.66 2.16
CA ALA A 32 -17.66 -6.24 2.91
C ALA A 32 -16.73 -5.16 3.49
N MET A 33 -16.42 -4.12 2.72
CA MET A 33 -15.63 -2.98 3.19
C MET A 33 -16.32 -2.23 4.33
N LYS A 34 -17.64 -2.00 4.24
CA LYS A 34 -18.42 -1.36 5.31
C LYS A 34 -18.39 -2.19 6.60
N ALA A 35 -18.67 -3.49 6.50
CA ALA A 35 -18.61 -4.40 7.64
C ALA A 35 -17.22 -4.44 8.28
N ALA A 36 -16.14 -4.36 7.49
CA ALA A 36 -14.78 -4.30 8.02
C ALA A 36 -14.55 -3.06 8.90
N VAL A 37 -15.01 -1.87 8.46
CA VAL A 37 -14.92 -0.65 9.28
C VAL A 37 -15.76 -0.78 10.56
N GLU A 38 -16.99 -1.28 10.46
CA GLU A 38 -17.90 -1.44 11.60
C GLU A 38 -17.37 -2.42 12.65
N CYS A 39 -16.63 -3.45 12.22
CA CYS A 39 -15.95 -4.42 13.08
C CYS A 39 -14.56 -3.97 13.57
N GLY A 40 -14.12 -2.74 13.23
CA GLY A 40 -12.81 -2.20 13.65
C GLY A 40 -11.61 -2.73 12.86
N ALA A 41 -11.83 -3.43 11.74
CA ALA A 41 -10.77 -3.86 10.82
C ALA A 41 -10.35 -2.70 9.92
N THR A 42 -9.70 -1.70 10.51
CA THR A 42 -9.40 -0.41 9.88
C THR A 42 -8.06 -0.37 9.14
N TYR A 43 -7.23 -1.42 9.22
CA TYR A 43 -5.98 -1.49 8.46
C TYR A 43 -6.23 -2.24 7.15
N TRP A 44 -6.17 -1.55 6.02
CA TRP A 44 -6.50 -2.12 4.71
C TRP A 44 -5.25 -2.26 3.85
N SER A 45 -5.05 -3.45 3.26
CA SER A 45 -3.92 -3.74 2.37
C SER A 45 -4.38 -3.87 0.92
N SER A 46 -3.85 -3.01 0.05
CA SER A 46 -4.08 -3.02 -1.39
C SER A 46 -2.78 -2.97 -2.19
N SER A 47 -2.90 -2.97 -3.52
CA SER A 47 -1.77 -2.85 -4.44
C SER A 47 -2.15 -2.16 -5.73
N SER A 48 -1.20 -1.44 -6.35
CA SER A 48 -1.38 -0.85 -7.68
C SER A 48 -1.58 -1.89 -8.79
N VAL A 49 -1.22 -3.16 -8.53
CA VAL A 49 -1.37 -4.25 -9.50
C VAL A 49 -2.66 -5.05 -9.31
N TYR A 50 -3.53 -4.71 -8.35
CA TYR A 50 -4.77 -5.46 -8.15
C TYR A 50 -5.83 -5.13 -9.22
N GLY A 51 -5.99 -6.01 -10.20
CA GLY A 51 -7.16 -6.02 -11.09
C GLY A 51 -7.26 -4.82 -12.03
N MET A 52 -8.46 -4.66 -12.63
CA MET A 52 -8.79 -3.57 -13.55
C MET A 52 -8.60 -2.20 -12.88
N PRO A 53 -8.30 -1.13 -13.65
CA PRO A 53 -8.28 0.22 -13.11
C PRO A 53 -9.61 0.51 -12.40
N PRO A 54 -9.56 1.11 -11.19
CA PRO A 54 -10.76 1.35 -10.42
C PRO A 54 -11.74 2.24 -11.19
N SER A 55 -13.03 2.00 -10.99
CA SER A 55 -14.09 2.84 -11.54
C SER A 55 -13.86 4.30 -11.13
N GLN A 56 -14.01 5.23 -12.07
CA GLN A 56 -13.96 6.68 -11.78
C GLN A 56 -15.23 7.18 -11.07
N SER A 57 -16.14 6.27 -10.69
CA SER A 57 -17.33 6.62 -9.91
C SER A 57 -16.93 7.10 -8.52
N PRO A 58 -17.70 8.03 -7.93
CA PRO A 58 -17.43 8.49 -6.57
C PRO A 58 -17.49 7.31 -5.57
N PRO A 59 -16.71 7.37 -4.47
CA PRO A 59 -16.72 6.35 -3.44
C PRO A 59 -18.12 6.22 -2.81
N LYS A 60 -18.53 5.00 -2.48
CA LYS A 60 -19.84 4.73 -1.89
C LYS A 60 -19.97 5.20 -0.42
N TYR A 61 -18.88 5.12 0.35
CA TYR A 61 -18.81 5.50 1.77
C TYR A 61 -17.63 6.45 2.05
N PRO A 62 -17.65 7.68 1.51
CA PRO A 62 -16.54 8.63 1.68
C PRO A 62 -16.25 8.98 3.15
N GLU A 63 -17.26 8.91 4.03
CA GLU A 63 -17.14 9.19 5.45
C GLU A 63 -16.28 8.17 6.23
N ASP A 64 -16.05 6.99 5.65
CA ASP A 64 -15.22 5.93 6.24
C ASP A 64 -13.74 6.05 5.87
N ALA A 65 -13.39 6.79 4.80
CA ALA A 65 -12.02 7.02 4.37
C ALA A 65 -11.05 7.49 5.49
N PRO A 66 -11.42 8.46 6.37
CA PRO A 66 -10.53 8.87 7.47
C PRO A 66 -10.36 7.82 8.56
N LYS A 67 -11.23 6.80 8.64
CA LYS A 67 -11.14 5.71 9.63
C LYS A 67 -10.15 4.63 9.24
N VAL A 68 -9.87 4.51 7.94
CA VAL A 68 -8.99 3.47 7.38
C VAL A 68 -7.53 3.92 7.45
N THR A 69 -6.61 3.00 7.75
CA THR A 69 -5.18 3.14 7.48
C THR A 69 -4.84 2.30 6.25
N LEU A 70 -4.47 2.96 5.15
CA LEU A 70 -4.29 2.35 3.84
C LEU A 70 -2.82 2.00 3.56
N PHE A 71 -2.56 0.71 3.35
CA PHE A 71 -1.27 0.16 2.97
C PHE A 71 -1.29 -0.19 1.48
N ILE A 72 -0.38 0.39 0.70
CA ILE A 72 -0.28 0.13 -0.75
C ILE A 72 1.07 -0.48 -1.09
N ARG A 73 1.02 -1.62 -1.79
CA ARG A 73 2.16 -2.21 -2.52
C ARG A 73 2.17 -1.73 -3.98
N ALA A 74 3.27 -1.17 -4.46
CA ALA A 74 3.40 -0.72 -5.85
C ALA A 74 4.81 -1.00 -6.40
N CYS A 75 5.36 -0.12 -7.25
CA CYS A 75 6.69 -0.27 -7.83
C CYS A 75 6.88 -1.60 -8.59
N ARG A 76 5.88 -1.92 -9.42
CA ARG A 76 5.89 -3.11 -10.27
C ARG A 76 5.24 -2.78 -11.60
N ASP A 77 5.92 -3.13 -12.68
CA ASP A 77 5.40 -3.00 -14.04
C ASP A 77 4.21 -3.95 -14.25
N ALA A 78 3.10 -3.42 -14.76
CA ALA A 78 1.86 -4.16 -14.90
C ALA A 78 1.94 -5.27 -15.96
N ALA A 79 2.76 -5.09 -17.00
CA ALA A 79 2.86 -6.02 -18.13
C ALA A 79 3.86 -7.15 -17.87
N THR A 80 5.03 -6.80 -17.34
CA THR A 80 6.17 -7.72 -17.17
C THR A 80 6.32 -8.24 -15.76
N ALA A 81 5.53 -7.73 -14.80
CA ALA A 81 5.66 -8.06 -13.39
C ALA A 81 7.01 -7.66 -12.75
N SER A 82 7.87 -6.96 -13.47
CA SER A 82 9.21 -6.59 -13.01
C SER A 82 9.14 -5.44 -12.00
N PRO A 83 10.03 -5.41 -11.00
CA PRO A 83 10.07 -4.30 -10.05
C PRO A 83 10.52 -3.00 -10.74
N THR A 84 9.96 -1.88 -10.32
CA THR A 84 10.31 -0.53 -10.80
C THR A 84 10.80 0.33 -9.62
N CYS A 85 11.90 -0.11 -9.01
CA CYS A 85 12.36 0.40 -7.71
C CYS A 85 13.38 1.55 -7.78
N THR A 86 13.70 2.07 -8.98
CA THR A 86 14.49 3.30 -9.13
C THR A 86 13.75 4.50 -8.55
N ARG A 87 14.45 5.62 -8.30
CA ARG A 87 13.78 6.84 -7.81
C ARG A 87 12.60 7.27 -8.69
N ASP A 88 12.80 7.26 -10.01
CA ASP A 88 11.76 7.61 -10.98
C ASP A 88 10.60 6.61 -10.95
N GLY A 89 10.90 5.31 -10.85
CA GLY A 89 9.90 4.26 -10.76
C GLY A 89 9.02 4.36 -9.51
N VAL A 90 9.63 4.71 -8.36
CA VAL A 90 8.91 4.97 -7.10
C VAL A 90 7.97 6.17 -7.24
N ARG A 91 8.44 7.29 -7.80
CA ARG A 91 7.61 8.49 -8.01
C ARG A 91 6.47 8.25 -9.00
N ALA A 92 6.75 7.55 -10.10
CA ALA A 92 5.72 7.18 -11.08
C ALA A 92 4.65 6.27 -10.48
N SER A 93 5.06 5.28 -9.69
CA SER A 93 4.14 4.35 -9.01
C SER A 93 3.27 5.06 -7.98
N TRP A 94 3.82 6.03 -7.24
CA TRP A 94 3.01 6.86 -6.35
C TRP A 94 1.98 7.69 -7.12
N ALA A 95 2.39 8.35 -8.21
CA ALA A 95 1.50 9.18 -9.01
C ALA A 95 0.35 8.37 -9.64
N GLU A 96 0.62 7.14 -10.09
CA GLU A 96 -0.40 6.19 -10.54
C GLU A 96 -1.41 5.89 -9.41
N CYS A 97 -0.93 5.53 -8.22
CA CYS A 97 -1.81 5.26 -7.08
C CYS A 97 -2.66 6.48 -6.70
N GLU A 98 -2.07 7.67 -6.70
CA GLU A 98 -2.77 8.92 -6.40
C GLU A 98 -3.87 9.21 -7.44
N SER A 99 -3.61 8.92 -8.73
CA SER A 99 -4.61 9.08 -9.79
C SER A 99 -5.86 8.22 -9.57
N PHE A 100 -5.70 7.06 -8.93
CA PHE A 100 -6.81 6.17 -8.59
C PHE A 100 -7.54 6.58 -7.31
N LEU A 101 -6.81 7.13 -6.33
CA LEU A 101 -7.39 7.57 -5.06
C LEU A 101 -8.08 8.93 -5.18
N GLY A 102 -7.73 9.73 -6.19
CA GLY A 102 -8.42 10.98 -6.52
C GLY A 102 -8.45 12.00 -5.37
N GLY A 103 -7.46 11.95 -4.46
CA GLY A 103 -7.41 12.79 -3.27
C GLY A 103 -8.43 12.45 -2.16
N VAL A 104 -9.32 11.48 -2.36
CA VAL A 104 -10.29 11.02 -1.34
C VAL A 104 -9.57 10.40 -0.15
N LYS A 105 -8.47 9.69 -0.42
CA LYS A 105 -7.68 8.99 0.58
C LYS A 105 -6.20 9.11 0.27
N LYS A 106 -5.40 9.49 1.27
CA LYS A 106 -3.93 9.43 1.19
C LYS A 106 -3.43 8.03 1.50
N ILE A 107 -2.25 7.70 0.95
CA ILE A 107 -1.55 6.45 1.25
C ILE A 107 -0.86 6.59 2.62
N ASP A 108 -1.33 5.83 3.61
CA ASP A 108 -0.78 5.86 4.97
C ASP A 108 0.53 5.07 5.08
N CYS A 109 0.69 4.00 4.29
CA CYS A 109 1.94 3.25 4.18
C CYS A 109 2.21 2.83 2.74
N PHE A 110 3.34 3.23 2.18
CA PHE A 110 3.73 2.92 0.80
C PHE A 110 4.98 2.05 0.76
N ARG A 111 5.00 1.06 -0.13
CA ARG A 111 6.14 0.15 -0.30
C ARG A 111 6.22 -0.45 -1.70
N PRO A 112 7.41 -0.87 -2.14
CA PRO A 112 7.54 -1.76 -3.28
C PRO A 112 6.84 -3.10 -3.02
N ALA A 113 6.21 -3.68 -4.03
CA ALA A 113 5.64 -5.02 -3.97
C ALA A 113 6.73 -6.07 -3.74
N ARG A 114 7.88 -5.87 -4.40
CA ARG A 114 9.15 -6.59 -4.22
C ARG A 114 10.29 -5.59 -4.34
N ILE A 115 11.38 -5.83 -3.61
CA ILE A 115 12.64 -5.09 -3.83
C ILE A 115 13.28 -5.57 -5.13
N ASP A 116 13.78 -4.64 -5.94
CA ASP A 116 14.61 -4.96 -7.09
C ASP A 116 16.03 -5.28 -6.64
N PRO A 117 16.56 -6.50 -6.86
CA PRO A 117 17.94 -6.83 -6.52
C PRO A 117 18.99 -6.04 -7.32
N LYS A 118 18.60 -5.39 -8.42
CA LYS A 118 19.49 -4.58 -9.27
C LYS A 118 19.58 -3.12 -8.82
N VAL A 119 18.70 -2.67 -7.92
CA VAL A 119 18.69 -1.31 -7.39
C VAL A 119 19.12 -1.36 -5.92
N PRO A 120 20.12 -0.56 -5.50
CA PRO A 120 20.46 -0.46 -4.08
C PRO A 120 19.22 -0.07 -3.26
N VAL A 121 18.97 -0.79 -2.16
CA VAL A 121 17.76 -0.55 -1.35
C VAL A 121 17.71 0.89 -0.84
N GLU A 122 18.86 1.48 -0.55
CA GLU A 122 19.01 2.87 -0.10
C GLU A 122 18.48 3.88 -1.13
N GLU A 123 18.60 3.60 -2.42
CA GLU A 123 18.04 4.44 -3.47
C GLU A 123 16.51 4.42 -3.43
N THR A 124 15.93 3.22 -3.39
CA THR A 124 14.47 3.04 -3.32
C THR A 124 13.90 3.67 -2.05
N ILE A 125 14.51 3.42 -0.90
CA ILE A 125 14.08 3.98 0.39
C ILE A 125 14.28 5.49 0.43
N GLY A 126 15.35 6.02 -0.17
CA GLY A 126 15.57 7.45 -0.32
C GLY A 126 14.43 8.13 -1.09
N ALA A 127 13.98 7.54 -2.20
CA ALA A 127 12.84 8.06 -2.95
C ALA A 127 11.52 8.00 -2.17
N LEU A 128 11.28 6.92 -1.41
CA LEU A 128 10.11 6.82 -0.53
C LEU A 128 10.16 7.86 0.59
N LYS A 129 11.35 8.12 1.15
CA LYS A 129 11.57 9.18 2.14
C LYS A 129 11.23 10.56 1.59
N GLU A 130 11.64 10.87 0.36
CA GLU A 130 11.25 12.15 -0.27
C GLU A 130 9.72 12.29 -0.37
N LEU A 131 9.01 11.25 -0.80
CA LEU A 131 7.55 11.27 -0.84
C LEU A 131 6.94 11.48 0.56
N GLN A 132 7.54 10.88 1.60
CA GLN A 132 7.12 11.09 2.98
C GLN A 132 7.35 12.54 3.43
N ASP A 133 8.54 13.08 3.17
CA ASP A 133 8.93 14.45 3.53
C ASP A 133 8.07 15.50 2.79
N GLU A 134 7.64 15.18 1.55
CA GLU A 134 6.67 15.96 0.76
C GLU A 134 5.22 15.83 1.27
N GLY A 135 4.94 14.97 2.26
CA GLY A 135 3.60 14.74 2.81
C GLY A 135 2.65 13.96 1.89
N LYS A 136 3.21 13.27 0.89
CA LYS A 136 2.49 12.46 -0.09
C LYS A 136 2.13 11.07 0.42
N ILE A 137 2.95 10.53 1.33
CA ILE A 137 2.70 9.25 2.02
C ILE A 137 2.94 9.42 3.52
N GLY A 138 2.26 8.63 4.35
CA GLY A 138 2.42 8.69 5.81
C GLY A 138 3.68 7.98 6.33
N SER A 139 3.93 6.77 5.83
CA SER A 139 4.99 5.89 6.31
C SER A 139 5.52 4.95 5.23
N ILE A 140 6.67 4.34 5.52
CA ILE A 140 7.40 3.47 4.59
C ILE A 140 7.38 2.04 5.13
N GLY A 141 7.11 1.10 4.24
CA GLY A 141 7.12 -0.33 4.54
C GLY A 141 8.01 -1.15 3.62
N LEU A 142 8.12 -2.44 3.92
CA LEU A 142 8.80 -3.45 3.11
C LEU A 142 7.92 -4.68 2.93
N SER A 143 8.23 -5.50 1.92
CA SER A 143 7.44 -6.68 1.55
C SER A 143 8.38 -7.79 1.09
N GLU A 144 8.30 -8.96 1.73
CA GLU A 144 9.08 -10.18 1.42
C GLU A 144 10.59 -9.95 1.35
N VAL A 145 11.15 -9.38 2.41
CA VAL A 145 12.59 -9.07 2.50
C VAL A 145 13.26 -9.81 3.67
N ARG A 146 14.57 -10.01 3.55
CA ARG A 146 15.40 -10.55 4.63
C ARG A 146 15.73 -9.48 5.66
N ALA A 147 16.11 -9.90 6.87
CA ALA A 147 16.51 -9.01 7.95
C ALA A 147 17.64 -8.04 7.57
N GLU A 148 18.58 -8.46 6.71
CA GLU A 148 19.66 -7.59 6.24
C GLU A 148 19.13 -6.39 5.44
N THR A 149 18.17 -6.61 4.54
CA THR A 149 17.52 -5.55 3.77
C THR A 149 16.78 -4.59 4.70
N ILE A 150 16.10 -5.10 5.74
CA ILE A 150 15.43 -4.28 6.74
C ILE A 150 16.44 -3.37 7.46
N ARG A 151 17.62 -3.88 7.84
CA ARG A 151 18.67 -3.07 8.50
C ARG A 151 19.20 -1.97 7.60
N LYS A 152 19.49 -2.29 6.33
CA LYS A 152 19.95 -1.30 5.33
C LYS A 152 18.91 -0.21 5.10
N ALA A 153 17.65 -0.59 4.89
CA ALA A 153 16.55 0.34 4.76
C ALA A 153 16.36 1.22 6.01
N SER A 154 16.46 0.63 7.20
CA SER A 154 16.32 1.33 8.48
C SER A 154 17.46 2.31 8.77
N ALA A 155 18.63 2.12 8.14
CA ALA A 155 19.73 3.08 8.23
C ALA A 155 19.47 4.38 7.45
N VAL A 156 18.56 4.36 6.47
CA VAL A 156 18.13 5.54 5.73
C VAL A 156 17.00 6.28 6.46
N CYS A 157 15.97 5.55 6.89
CA CYS A 157 14.84 6.10 7.64
C CYS A 157 14.06 5.02 8.41
N PRO A 158 13.21 5.39 9.39
CA PRO A 158 12.40 4.42 10.11
C PRO A 158 11.45 3.63 9.18
N ILE A 159 11.58 2.31 9.19
CA ILE A 159 10.65 1.40 8.50
C ILE A 159 9.53 1.01 9.45
N ARG A 160 8.29 1.35 9.11
CA ARG A 160 7.14 1.21 10.03
C ARG A 160 6.45 -0.15 9.97
N PHE A 161 6.61 -0.86 8.85
CA PHE A 161 5.88 -2.09 8.55
C PHE A 161 6.71 -3.02 7.64
N ALA A 162 6.62 -4.33 7.88
CA ALA A 162 7.13 -5.36 6.98
C ALA A 162 6.06 -6.42 6.77
N GLU A 163 5.74 -6.72 5.51
CA GLU A 163 4.88 -7.84 5.12
C GLU A 163 5.73 -9.07 4.83
N ILE A 164 5.32 -10.23 5.34
CA ILE A 164 5.98 -11.52 5.09
C ILE A 164 4.94 -12.61 4.86
N GLU A 165 5.30 -13.61 4.07
CA GLU A 165 4.54 -14.85 3.95
C GLU A 165 4.69 -15.70 5.22
N PHE A 166 3.57 -16.15 5.77
CA PHE A 166 3.55 -17.03 6.94
C PHE A 166 2.30 -17.92 6.93
N SER A 167 2.49 -19.22 7.14
CA SER A 167 1.43 -20.23 7.35
C SER A 167 1.96 -21.36 8.24
N LEU A 168 1.07 -22.15 8.85
CA LEU A 168 1.38 -23.25 9.76
C LEU A 168 1.78 -24.54 9.03
#